data_AF-V4U7W0-F1
#
_entry.id   AF-V4U7W0-F1
#
_cell.length_a   1.000
_cell.length_b   1.000
_cell.length_c   1.000
_cell.angle_alpha   90.00
_cell.angle_beta   90.00
_cell.angle_gamma   90.00
#
_symmetry.space_group_name_H-M   'P 1'
#
loop_
_entity.id
_entity.type
_entity.pdbx_description
1 polymer ?
#
loop_
_entity_poly.entity_id
_entity_poly.type
_entity_poly.pdbx_seq_one_letter_code
_entity_poly.pdbx_strand_id
1 'polypeptide(L)'
;YNCNIGDQVQRTYLQRGLFQLKGHTFKFEKFGNQQRQFFREFGSWLEYRITEESVYCLFCYLFKEDNGVQAGGDTFAGKGFKNWKKKEKLKIHEGCVNSAHNRARQKCERQSKKTQSEYKNRLNVVVDYIQFILNQALAFRGHNDSDGSSNKGNFLELLRFLVDY
;
A
#
# COMPACT_ATOMS: atom_id res chain seq x y z
N TYR A 1 -21.82 3.72 8.95
CA TYR A 1 -20.48 4.29 8.69
C TYR A 1 -19.75 3.40 7.71
N ASN A 2 -19.61 3.83 6.45
CA ASN A 2 -18.95 3.05 5.40
C ASN A 2 -17.49 3.52 5.31
N CYS A 3 -16.65 3.06 6.25
CA CYS A 3 -15.24 3.42 6.26
C CYS A 3 -14.53 2.69 5.12
N ASN A 4 -14.27 3.43 4.04
CA ASN A 4 -13.16 3.29 3.11
C ASN A 4 -12.60 1.87 2.86
N ILE A 5 -13.35 1.04 2.12
CA ILE A 5 -12.79 -0.15 1.45
C ILE A 5 -11.56 0.26 0.63
N GLY A 6 -11.60 1.44 -0.02
CA GLY A 6 -10.46 2.03 -0.73
C GLY A 6 -9.23 2.23 0.15
N ASP A 7 -9.37 2.87 1.33
CA ASP A 7 -8.23 3.06 2.25
C ASP A 7 -7.70 1.74 2.79
N GLN A 8 -8.56 0.76 3.04
CA GLN A 8 -8.15 -0.54 3.55
C GLN A 8 -7.34 -1.32 2.50
N VAL A 9 -7.77 -1.26 1.23
CA VAL A 9 -7.02 -1.79 0.08
C VAL A 9 -5.68 -1.06 -0.07
N GLN A 10 -5.67 0.28 -0.01
CA GLN A 10 -4.45 1.09 -0.09
C GLN A 10 -3.46 0.72 1.03
N ARG A 11 -3.91 0.65 2.28
CA ARG A 11 -3.07 0.30 3.45
C ARG A 11 -2.49 -1.11 3.31
N THR A 12 -3.31 -2.06 2.88
CA THR A 12 -2.88 -3.46 2.70
C THR A 12 -1.84 -3.59 1.59
N TYR A 13 -2.01 -2.87 0.47
CA TYR A 13 -1.03 -2.82 -0.59
C TYR A 13 0.29 -2.20 -0.14
N LEU A 14 0.24 -1.09 0.62
CA LEU A 14 1.45 -0.43 1.13
C LEU A 14 2.22 -1.31 2.12
N GLN A 15 1.53 -2.10 2.95
CA GLN A 15 2.17 -3.05 3.85
C GLN A 15 2.84 -4.23 3.12
N ARG A 16 2.23 -4.72 2.03
CA ARG A 16 2.79 -5.81 1.23
C ARG A 16 4.02 -5.37 0.42
N GLY A 17 4.18 -4.07 0.20
CA GLY A 17 5.24 -3.50 -0.63
C GLY A 17 5.01 -3.77 -2.12
N LEU A 18 5.88 -3.19 -2.96
CA LEU A 18 5.83 -3.42 -4.42
C LEU A 18 5.94 -4.90 -4.71
N PHE A 19 5.10 -5.40 -5.61
CA PHE A 19 5.20 -6.76 -6.08
C PHE A 19 6.59 -7.01 -6.71
N GLN A 20 7.48 -7.64 -5.95
CA GLN A 20 8.83 -7.94 -6.38
C GLN A 20 8.80 -9.23 -7.20
N LEU A 21 8.62 -9.10 -8.51
CA LEU A 21 8.87 -10.18 -9.46
C LEU A 21 10.36 -10.56 -9.44
N LYS A 22 10.75 -11.44 -8.53
CA LYS A 22 12.08 -12.06 -8.50
C LYS A 22 12.04 -13.32 -9.36
N GLY A 23 12.96 -13.43 -10.33
CA GLY A 23 13.10 -14.61 -11.18
C GLY A 23 12.07 -14.76 -12.31
N HIS A 24 11.21 -13.76 -12.55
CA HIS A 24 10.27 -13.81 -13.68
C HIS A 24 10.98 -13.44 -14.99
N THR A 25 10.96 -14.34 -15.97
CA THR A 25 11.41 -14.07 -17.34
C THR A 25 10.31 -13.32 -18.08
N PHE A 26 10.51 -12.02 -18.32
CA PHE A 26 9.55 -11.21 -19.08
C PHE A 26 9.47 -11.70 -20.53
N LYS A 27 8.27 -11.68 -21.11
CA LYS A 27 8.10 -12.08 -22.50
C LYS A 27 8.68 -11.03 -23.43
N PHE A 28 9.34 -11.50 -24.48
CA PHE A 28 9.74 -10.66 -25.60
C PHE A 28 8.59 -10.49 -26.57
N GLU A 29 8.31 -9.25 -26.93
CA GLU A 29 7.39 -8.89 -27.99
C GLU A 29 8.16 -8.37 -29.21
N LYS A 30 7.75 -8.80 -30.40
CA LYS A 30 8.29 -8.27 -31.67
C LYS A 30 7.65 -6.92 -31.97
N PHE A 31 8.47 -5.89 -32.11
CA PHE A 31 8.07 -4.58 -32.60
C PHE A 31 8.83 -4.28 -33.91
N GLY A 32 8.21 -4.64 -35.03
CA GLY A 32 8.91 -4.66 -36.32
C GLY A 32 10.04 -5.68 -36.29
N ASN A 33 11.27 -5.24 -36.59
CA ASN A 33 12.45 -6.11 -36.64
C ASN A 33 13.16 -6.27 -35.28
N GLN A 34 12.70 -5.61 -34.23
CA GLN A 34 13.34 -5.63 -32.91
C GLN A 34 12.50 -6.41 -31.90
N GLN A 35 13.16 -7.22 -31.08
CA GLN A 35 12.54 -7.79 -29.89
C GLN A 35 12.70 -6.84 -28.71
N ARG A 36 11.60 -6.58 -28.01
CA ARG A 36 11.57 -5.68 -26.85
C ARG A 36 10.85 -6.40 -25.71
N GLN A 37 11.31 -6.17 -24.49
CA GLN A 37 10.71 -6.71 -23.27
C GLN A 37 10.63 -5.62 -22.21
N PHE A 38 9.78 -5.83 -21.21
CA PHE A 38 9.82 -5.02 -20.00
C PHE A 38 11.20 -5.19 -19.34
N PHE A 39 11.79 -4.06 -18.98
CA PHE A 39 13.02 -4.03 -18.21
C PHE A 39 12.78 -3.16 -16.98
N ARG A 40 13.27 -3.62 -15.82
CA ARG A 40 13.16 -2.90 -14.55
C ARG A 40 14.16 -1.73 -14.47
N GLU A 41 14.24 -0.95 -15.54
CA GLU A 41 15.03 0.27 -15.71
C GLU A 41 14.36 1.49 -15.06
N PHE A 42 13.08 1.36 -14.72
CA PHE A 42 12.21 2.44 -14.28
C PHE A 42 11.92 2.32 -12.78
N GLY A 43 11.63 3.47 -12.16
CA GLY A 43 11.56 3.64 -10.71
C GLY A 43 10.60 2.70 -9.97
N SER A 44 10.69 2.71 -8.65
CA SER A 44 9.90 1.91 -7.70
C SER A 44 8.38 2.13 -7.73
N TRP A 45 7.84 2.76 -8.76
CA TRP A 45 6.42 3.05 -8.91
C TRP A 45 5.73 2.20 -9.98
N LEU A 46 6.48 1.42 -10.77
CA LEU A 46 5.93 0.51 -11.77
C LEU A 46 5.67 -0.89 -11.20
N GLU A 47 4.44 -1.37 -11.42
CA GLU A 47 4.01 -2.73 -11.09
C GLU A 47 3.68 -3.47 -12.38
N TYR A 48 4.32 -4.62 -12.61
CA TYR A 48 4.07 -5.45 -13.79
C TYR A 48 3.05 -6.54 -13.46
N ARG A 49 1.99 -6.62 -14.27
CA ARG A 49 0.97 -7.66 -14.14
C ARG A 49 1.21 -8.74 -15.21
N ILE A 50 1.57 -9.94 -14.75
CA ILE A 50 1.94 -11.08 -15.63
C ILE A 50 0.80 -11.47 -16.57
N THR A 51 -0.43 -11.54 -16.06
CA THR A 51 -1.60 -11.99 -16.81
C THR A 51 -1.93 -11.09 -18.01
N GLU A 52 -1.58 -9.82 -17.93
CA GLU A 52 -1.89 -8.80 -18.94
C GLU A 52 -0.64 -8.30 -19.68
N GLU A 53 0.54 -8.80 -19.29
CA GLU A 53 1.85 -8.42 -19.81
C GLU A 53 2.08 -6.90 -19.85
N SER A 54 1.48 -6.19 -18.88
CA SER A 54 1.39 -4.74 -18.88
C SER A 54 1.87 -4.16 -17.55
N VAL A 55 2.42 -2.94 -17.59
CA VAL A 55 2.80 -2.20 -16.39
C VAL A 55 1.76 -1.17 -16.00
N TYR A 56 1.63 -1.04 -14.69
CA TYR A 56 0.76 -0.11 -14.00
C TYR A 56 1.60 0.83 -13.15
N CYS A 57 1.11 2.04 -12.93
CA CYS A 57 1.67 2.94 -11.93
C CYS A 57 0.97 2.66 -10.60
N LEU A 58 1.70 2.16 -9.61
CA LEU A 58 1.17 1.84 -8.29
C LEU A 58 0.45 3.04 -7.67
N PHE A 59 1.09 4.22 -7.70
CA PHE A 59 0.50 5.42 -7.09
C PHE A 59 -0.78 5.85 -7.80
N CYS A 60 -0.78 5.87 -9.14
CA CYS A 60 -1.96 6.28 -9.90
C CYS A 60 -3.09 5.26 -9.84
N TYR A 61 -2.77 3.96 -9.73
CA TYR A 61 -3.74 2.89 -9.52
C TYR A 61 -4.44 3.04 -8.15
N LEU A 62 -3.66 3.27 -7.09
CA LEU A 62 -4.18 3.35 -5.72
C LEU A 62 -4.84 4.69 -5.37
N PHE A 63 -4.33 5.81 -5.92
CA PHE A 63 -4.75 7.16 -5.55
C PHE A 63 -5.31 7.95 -6.74
N LYS A 64 -5.98 7.27 -7.67
CA LYS A 64 -6.64 7.89 -8.84
C LYS A 64 -7.53 9.04 -8.37
N GLU A 65 -7.34 10.24 -8.92
CA GLU A 65 -8.25 11.36 -8.73
C GLU A 65 -9.32 11.30 -9.84
N ASP A 66 -10.60 11.42 -9.49
CA ASP A 66 -11.72 11.54 -10.46
C ASP A 66 -11.75 12.88 -11.20
N ASN A 67 -10.62 13.59 -11.21
CA ASN A 67 -10.50 14.88 -11.85
C ASN A 67 -10.42 14.67 -13.36
N GLY A 68 -11.56 14.94 -14.02
CA GLY A 68 -11.84 14.77 -15.43
C GLY A 68 -10.63 14.79 -16.38
N VAL A 69 -10.53 13.73 -17.17
CA VAL A 69 -9.83 13.63 -18.46
C VAL A 69 -8.53 14.44 -18.55
N GLN A 70 -7.54 14.10 -17.70
CA GLN A 70 -6.15 14.43 -18.05
C GLN A 70 -5.64 13.39 -19.05
N ALA A 71 -5.35 13.87 -20.25
CA ALA A 71 -4.84 13.13 -21.40
C ALA A 71 -3.62 12.26 -21.02
N GLY A 72 -3.87 10.99 -20.66
CA GLY A 72 -2.85 10.00 -20.29
C GLY A 72 -3.09 9.25 -18.98
N GLY A 73 -4.03 9.69 -18.13
CA GLY A 73 -4.26 9.12 -16.80
C GLY A 73 -4.76 7.68 -16.78
N ASP A 74 -5.48 7.25 -17.82
CA ASP A 74 -6.15 5.93 -17.81
C ASP A 74 -5.24 4.77 -18.25
N THR A 75 -4.14 5.05 -18.94
CA THR A 75 -3.25 3.99 -19.45
C THR A 75 -2.48 3.31 -18.34
N PHE A 76 -1.93 4.07 -17.39
CA PHE A 76 -1.12 3.51 -16.30
C PHE A 76 -1.93 3.16 -15.05
N ALA A 77 -3.15 3.67 -14.92
CA ALA A 77 -4.02 3.39 -13.77
C ALA A 77 -5.07 2.30 -14.03
N GLY A 78 -5.49 2.08 -15.29
CA GLY A 78 -6.60 1.16 -15.60
C GLY A 78 -6.31 0.16 -16.71
N LYS A 79 -5.77 0.61 -17.84
CA LYS A 79 -5.59 -0.26 -19.03
C LYS A 79 -4.29 -1.05 -19.06
N GLY A 80 -3.29 -0.60 -18.33
CA GLY A 80 -1.92 -1.11 -18.41
C GLY A 80 -1.16 -0.55 -19.62
N PHE A 81 0.14 -0.37 -19.44
CA PHE A 81 1.06 0.03 -20.49
C PHE A 81 1.92 -1.14 -20.95
N LYS A 82 1.91 -1.43 -22.24
CA LYS A 82 2.72 -2.49 -22.86
C LYS A 82 3.56 -2.05 -24.06
N ASN A 83 3.51 -0.76 -24.42
CA ASN A 83 4.22 -0.28 -25.60
C ASN A 83 5.70 0.00 -25.30
N TRP A 84 6.52 -1.05 -25.30
CA TRP A 84 7.96 -0.99 -25.04
C TRP A 84 8.76 -0.23 -26.10
N LYS A 85 8.15 0.10 -27.26
CA LYS A 85 8.75 0.98 -28.25
C LYS A 85 8.79 2.43 -27.75
N LYS A 86 7.76 2.86 -27.02
CA LYS A 86 7.56 4.25 -26.57
C LYS A 86 7.90 4.43 -25.08
N LYS A 87 9.10 4.02 -24.67
CA LYS A 87 9.60 4.13 -23.28
C LYS A 87 9.55 5.58 -22.76
N GLU A 88 9.68 6.57 -23.64
CA GLU A 88 9.55 8.00 -23.31
C GLU A 88 8.21 8.36 -22.66
N LYS A 89 7.14 7.60 -22.92
CA LYS A 89 5.83 7.80 -22.27
C LYS A 89 5.89 7.58 -20.76
N LEU A 90 6.83 6.77 -20.26
CA LEU A 90 7.03 6.57 -18.82
C LEU A 90 7.57 7.84 -18.16
N LYS A 91 8.53 8.52 -18.80
CA LYS A 91 9.07 9.80 -18.33
C LYS A 91 8.03 10.92 -18.40
N ILE A 92 7.25 10.96 -19.49
CA ILE A 92 6.14 11.91 -19.64
C ILE A 92 5.07 11.69 -18.56
N HIS A 93 4.78 10.44 -18.21
CA HIS A 93 3.83 10.10 -17.16
C HIS A 93 4.30 10.57 -15.77
N GLU A 94 5.57 10.32 -15.43
CA GLU A 94 6.17 10.84 -14.19
C GLU A 94 6.04 12.37 -14.15
N GLY A 95 6.34 13.03 -15.28
CA GLY A 95 6.09 14.45 -15.48
C GLY A 95 6.82 15.35 -14.48
N CYS A 96 6.34 16.58 -14.33
CA CYS A 96 6.90 17.55 -13.38
C CYS A 96 6.30 17.38 -11.97
N VAL A 97 6.76 18.19 -11.01
CA VAL A 97 6.39 18.13 -9.58
C VAL A 97 4.87 18.08 -9.32
N ASN A 98 4.07 18.73 -10.17
CA ASN A 98 2.61 18.81 -10.03
C ASN A 98 1.83 17.84 -10.94
N SER A 99 2.52 16.89 -11.59
CA SER A 99 1.89 15.85 -12.40
C SER A 99 0.90 15.03 -11.57
N ALA A 100 -0.08 14.41 -12.22
CA ALA A 100 -1.01 13.50 -11.55
C ALA A 100 -0.26 12.38 -10.80
N HIS A 101 0.83 11.87 -11.40
CA HIS A 101 1.73 10.90 -10.77
C HIS A 101 2.31 11.42 -9.44
N ASN A 102 2.92 12.61 -9.45
CA ASN A 102 3.56 13.15 -8.26
C ASN A 102 2.54 13.56 -7.18
N ARG A 103 1.34 14.00 -7.56
CA ARG A 103 0.25 14.21 -6.59
C ARG A 103 -0.19 12.90 -5.93
N ALA A 104 -0.38 11.84 -6.73
CA ALA A 104 -0.71 10.51 -6.21
C ALA A 104 0.39 9.95 -5.30
N ARG A 105 1.66 10.13 -5.69
CA ARG A 105 2.83 9.78 -4.88
C ARG A 105 2.85 10.53 -3.55
N GLN A 106 2.61 11.84 -3.55
CA GLN A 106 2.56 12.63 -2.32
C GLN A 106 1.43 12.16 -1.39
N LYS A 107 0.25 11.82 -1.93
CA LYS A 107 -0.84 11.24 -1.13
C LYS A 107 -0.44 9.90 -0.51
N CYS A 108 0.21 9.04 -1.29
CA CYS A 108 0.76 7.78 -0.82
C CYS A 108 1.75 7.97 0.34
N GLU A 109 2.73 8.87 0.19
CA GLU A 109 3.73 9.16 1.22
C GLU A 109 3.09 9.74 2.49
N ARG A 110 2.11 10.64 2.35
CA ARG A 110 1.34 11.18 3.48
C ARG A 110 0.56 10.09 4.21
N GLN A 111 -0.13 9.21 3.49
CA GLN A 111 -0.91 8.12 4.07
C GLN A 111 0.00 7.12 4.81
N SER A 112 1.17 6.80 4.25
CA SER A 112 2.16 5.95 4.89
C SER A 112 2.67 6.55 6.21
N LYS A 113 3.06 7.83 6.20
CA LYS A 113 3.49 8.56 7.41
C LYS A 113 2.38 8.61 8.47
N LYS A 114 1.14 8.88 8.07
CA LYS A 114 -0.02 8.88 8.96
C LYS A 114 -0.21 7.51 9.62
N THR A 115 -0.20 6.45 8.82
CA THR A 115 -0.36 5.06 9.31
C THR A 115 0.77 4.67 10.27
N GLN A 116 2.01 5.05 9.97
CA GLN A 116 3.16 4.82 10.84
C GLN A 116 3.01 5.56 12.19
N SER A 117 2.54 6.81 12.14
CA SER A 117 2.29 7.60 13.36
C SER A 117 1.18 6.99 14.21
N GLU A 118 0.06 6.57 13.60
CA GLU A 118 -1.04 5.90 14.30
C GLU A 118 -0.58 4.60 14.96
N TYR A 119 0.20 3.78 14.24
CA TYR A 119 0.80 2.56 14.79
C TYR A 119 1.72 2.85 15.98
N LYS A 120 2.61 3.85 15.86
CA LYS A 120 3.51 4.25 16.94
C LYS A 120 2.75 4.73 18.18
N ASN A 121 1.69 5.50 17.99
CA ASN A 121 0.84 5.95 19.10
C ASN A 121 0.17 4.77 19.80
N ARG A 122 -0.41 3.82 19.06
CA ARG A 122 -1.00 2.60 19.64
C ARG A 122 0.01 1.77 20.41
N LEU A 123 1.21 1.61 19.86
CA LEU A 123 2.30 0.89 20.52
C LEU A 123 2.68 1.56 21.84
N ASN A 124 2.82 2.89 21.85
CA ASN A 124 3.12 3.63 23.07
C ASN A 124 2.05 3.42 24.16
N VAL A 125 0.76 3.51 23.80
CA VAL A 125 -0.34 3.28 24.75
C VAL A 125 -0.29 1.87 25.34
N VAL A 126 -0.01 0.85 24.54
CA VAL A 126 0.15 -0.53 25.03
C VAL A 126 1.35 -0.64 25.98
N VAL A 127 2.48 0.00 25.65
CA VAL A 127 3.67 0.02 26.51
C VAL A 127 3.39 0.71 27.84
N ASP A 128 2.76 1.88 27.83
CA ASP A 128 2.40 2.64 29.03
C ASP A 128 1.47 1.82 29.95
N TYR A 129 0.54 1.08 29.37
CA TYR A 129 -0.35 0.21 30.14
C TYR A 129 0.34 -1.04 30.68
N ILE A 130 1.25 -1.66 29.92
CA ILE A 130 2.09 -2.76 30.43
C ILE A 130 2.89 -2.28 31.63
N GLN A 131 3.49 -1.08 31.56
CA GLN A 131 4.18 -0.47 32.69
C GLN A 131 3.23 -0.24 33.88
N PHE A 132 2.00 0.23 33.62
CA PHE A 132 0.98 0.39 34.67
C PHE A 132 0.64 -0.93 35.37
N ILE A 133 0.37 -2.01 34.63
CA ILE A 133 0.11 -3.34 35.21
C ILE A 133 1.29 -3.80 36.07
N LEU A 134 2.52 -3.65 35.56
CA LEU A 134 3.74 -4.04 36.29
C LEU A 134 3.88 -3.27 37.60
N ASN A 135 3.70 -1.95 37.54
CA ASN A 135 3.83 -1.07 38.70
C ASN A 135 2.75 -1.34 39.77
N GLN A 136 1.58 -1.84 39.36
CA GLN A 136 0.49 -2.22 40.27
C GLN A 136 0.54 -3.70 40.69
N ALA A 137 1.54 -4.47 40.22
CA ALA A 137 1.63 -5.91 40.41
C ALA A 137 0.35 -6.68 40.01
N LEU A 138 -0.37 -6.17 39.00
CA LEU A 138 -1.57 -6.81 38.49
C LEU A 138 -1.22 -8.02 37.62
N ALA A 139 -2.06 -9.05 37.67
CA ALA A 139 -1.92 -10.19 36.77
C ALA A 139 -2.22 -9.76 35.32
N PHE A 140 -1.35 -10.15 34.38
CA PHE A 140 -1.58 -9.92 32.95
C PHE A 140 -2.70 -10.80 32.38
N ARG A 141 -2.78 -12.04 32.89
CA ARG A 141 -3.70 -13.08 32.43
C ARG A 141 -4.83 -13.29 33.42
N GLY A 142 -5.97 -13.76 32.89
CA GLY A 142 -7.09 -14.21 33.70
C GLY A 142 -6.92 -15.67 34.10
N HIS A 143 -7.90 -16.19 34.84
CA HIS A 143 -8.01 -17.63 35.08
C HIS A 143 -8.42 -18.39 33.81
N ASN A 144 -9.14 -17.71 32.91
CA ASN A 144 -9.60 -18.26 31.64
C ASN A 144 -9.52 -17.18 30.55
N ASP A 145 -8.55 -17.34 29.63
CA ASP A 145 -8.32 -16.42 28.50
C ASP A 145 -9.12 -16.84 27.24
N SER A 146 -10.00 -17.85 27.34
CA SER A 146 -10.79 -18.35 26.20
C SER A 146 -11.82 -17.34 25.71
N ASP A 147 -12.25 -17.48 24.46
CA ASP A 147 -13.08 -16.47 23.81
C ASP A 147 -14.44 -16.21 24.44
N GLY A 148 -15.01 -17.22 25.11
CA GLY A 148 -16.27 -17.13 25.84
C GLY A 148 -16.14 -16.63 27.28
N SER A 149 -14.94 -16.30 27.76
CA SER A 149 -14.74 -15.77 29.11
C SER A 149 -15.23 -14.32 29.20
N SER A 150 -15.90 -13.98 30.30
CA SER A 150 -16.32 -12.62 30.62
C SER A 150 -15.16 -11.72 31.04
N ASN A 151 -14.02 -12.30 31.45
CA ASN A 151 -12.79 -11.61 31.79
C ASN A 151 -11.59 -12.43 31.32
N LYS A 152 -10.95 -12.00 30.23
CA LYS A 152 -9.79 -12.69 29.62
C LYS A 152 -8.44 -12.22 30.18
N GLY A 153 -8.45 -11.53 31.33
CA GLY A 153 -7.26 -10.93 31.93
C GLY A 153 -6.96 -9.53 31.40
N ASN A 154 -6.28 -8.74 32.24
CA ASN A 154 -6.09 -7.31 32.05
C ASN A 154 -5.46 -6.95 30.68
N PHE A 155 -4.56 -7.79 30.16
CA PHE A 155 -3.91 -7.52 28.87
C PHE A 155 -4.86 -7.71 27.67
N LEU A 156 -5.61 -8.80 27.62
CA LEU A 156 -6.54 -9.06 26.51
C LEU A 156 -7.74 -8.10 26.56
N GLU A 157 -8.20 -7.78 27.75
CA GLU A 157 -9.25 -6.77 27.97
C GLU A 157 -8.81 -5.38 27.52
N LEU A 158 -7.56 -4.99 27.77
CA LEU A 158 -6.98 -3.76 27.21
C LEU A 158 -6.96 -3.80 25.69
N LEU A 159 -6.42 -4.87 25.08
CA LEU A 159 -6.34 -4.94 23.62
C LEU A 159 -7.72 -4.81 22.98
N ARG A 160 -8.75 -5.41 23.59
CA ARG A 160 -10.15 -5.22 23.18
C ARG A 160 -10.57 -3.76 23.30
N PHE A 161 -10.36 -3.14 24.46
CA PHE A 161 -10.67 -1.73 24.70
C PHE A 161 -9.99 -0.78 23.69
N LEU A 162 -8.74 -1.05 23.30
CA LEU A 162 -7.99 -0.26 22.32
C LEU A 162 -8.37 -0.53 20.86
N VAL A 163 -9.05 -1.64 20.57
CA VAL A 163 -9.58 -1.95 19.24
C VAL A 163 -10.95 -1.32 19.03
N ASP A 164 -11.74 -1.21 20.11
CA ASP A 164 -13.07 -0.61 20.10
C ASP A 164 -13.05 0.93 20.09
N TYR A 165 -11.87 1.56 20.20
CA TYR A 165 -11.63 3.01 20.20
C TYR A 165 -10.72 3.46 19.04
#